data_AF-A0A9D1J8P2-F1
#
_entry.id   AF-A0A9D1J8P2-F1
#
_cell.length_a   1.000
_cell.length_b   1.000
_cell.length_c   1.000
_cell.angle_alpha   90.00
_cell.angle_beta   90.00
_cell.angle_gamma   90.00
#
_symmetry.space_group_name_H-M   'P 1'
#
loop_
_entity.id
_entity.type
_entity.pdbx_description
1 polymer ?
#
loop_
_entity_poly.entity_id
_entity_poly.type
_entity_poly.pdbx_seq_one_letter_code
_entity_poly.pdbx_strand_id
1 'polypeptide(L)'
;MGELSKIPNIGKQTERDLIEMGYTTAQSLKGKTGEQLYAEECALRGFTLDRCQLYLLRAVAYFVNTPNPDPQKLKWWFWMDEFVQPSPCGAVCIECGFYPSQCAGCAKIKGKVHWLAYTGQDICAVYDCCVNGKKLQNCGGCECLPCEKFTKDPTISDEQNAANLQKMVTRLKGQKV
;
A
#
# COMPACT_ATOMS: atom_id res chain seq x y z
N MET A 1 18.32 0.57 -26.59
CA MET A 1 17.11 0.05 -25.92
C MET A 1 17.17 -1.43 -26.08
N GLY A 2 17.41 -2.14 -24.97
CA GLY A 2 17.55 -3.59 -24.96
C GLY A 2 16.19 -4.28 -24.86
N GLU A 3 16.21 -5.60 -24.67
CA GLU A 3 14.99 -6.41 -24.55
C GLU A 3 14.13 -5.97 -23.36
N LEU A 4 14.75 -5.62 -22.23
CA LEU A 4 14.08 -5.27 -20.99
C LEU A 4 13.23 -4.00 -21.10
N SER A 5 13.61 -3.06 -21.96
CA SER A 5 12.79 -1.87 -22.25
C SER A 5 11.40 -2.17 -22.86
N LYS A 6 11.14 -3.42 -23.28
CA LYS A 6 9.81 -3.87 -23.71
C LYS A 6 8.87 -4.17 -22.54
N ILE A 7 9.40 -4.31 -21.32
CA ILE A 7 8.60 -4.51 -20.11
C ILE A 7 7.96 -3.16 -19.71
N PRO A 8 6.66 -3.13 -19.38
CA PRO A 8 5.99 -1.90 -18.99
C PRO A 8 6.70 -1.13 -17.87
N ASN A 9 6.83 0.18 -18.03
CA ASN A 9 7.46 1.13 -17.10
C ASN A 9 8.97 0.99 -16.87
N ILE A 10 9.67 0.10 -17.58
CA ILE A 10 11.14 0.05 -17.51
C ILE A 10 11.73 1.17 -18.37
N GLY A 11 12.38 2.14 -17.70
CA GLY A 11 13.22 3.16 -18.33
C GLY A 11 14.67 2.72 -18.48
N LYS A 12 15.47 3.55 -19.17
CA LYS A 12 16.91 3.29 -19.40
C LYS A 12 17.71 3.03 -18.12
N GLN A 13 17.34 3.70 -17.03
CA GLN A 13 18.00 3.57 -15.73
C GLN A 13 17.75 2.17 -15.15
N THR A 14 16.49 1.79 -14.97
CA THR A 14 16.09 0.47 -14.48
C THR A 14 16.60 -0.67 -15.37
N GLU A 15 16.62 -0.50 -16.69
CA GLU A 15 17.22 -1.48 -17.61
C GLU A 15 18.72 -1.68 -17.30
N ARG A 16 19.46 -0.60 -17.06
CA ARG A 16 20.87 -0.67 -16.66
C ARG A 16 21.03 -1.36 -15.30
N ASP A 17 20.19 -1.00 -14.33
CA ASP A 17 20.23 -1.57 -12.97
C ASP A 17 20.02 -3.10 -13.00
N LEU A 18 19.03 -3.57 -13.77
CA LEU A 18 18.79 -5.00 -13.96
C LEU A 18 19.97 -5.72 -14.62
N ILE A 19 20.60 -5.09 -15.62
CA ILE A 19 21.80 -5.64 -16.28
C ILE A 19 22.98 -5.72 -15.30
N GLU A 20 23.20 -4.68 -14.48
CA GLU A 20 24.23 -4.66 -13.44
C GLU A 20 23.99 -5.76 -12.38
N MET A 21 22.72 -6.09 -12.10
CA MET A 21 22.34 -7.23 -11.25
C MET A 21 22.51 -8.60 -11.93
N GLY A 22 22.84 -8.64 -13.22
CA GLY A 22 23.05 -9.87 -14.00
C GLY A 22 21.82 -10.34 -14.81
N TYR A 23 20.74 -9.56 -14.84
CA TYR A 23 19.53 -9.85 -15.62
C TYR A 23 19.56 -9.11 -16.95
N THR A 24 19.73 -9.84 -18.05
CA THR A 24 19.87 -9.25 -19.39
C THR A 24 18.66 -9.46 -20.29
N THR A 25 17.71 -10.31 -19.89
CA THR A 25 16.51 -10.68 -20.69
C THR A 25 15.27 -10.82 -19.81
N ALA A 26 14.08 -10.73 -20.40
CA ALA A 26 12.82 -10.95 -19.66
C ALA A 26 12.76 -12.39 -19.12
N GLN A 27 13.35 -13.35 -19.84
CA GLN A 27 13.44 -14.74 -19.40
C GLN A 27 14.33 -14.90 -18.17
N SER A 28 15.43 -14.14 -18.05
CA SER A 28 16.31 -14.20 -16.88
C SER A 28 15.62 -13.75 -15.58
N LEU A 29 14.53 -12.97 -15.67
CA LEU A 29 13.74 -12.50 -14.54
C LEU A 29 12.63 -13.49 -14.12
N LYS A 30 12.37 -14.55 -14.90
CA LYS A 30 11.32 -15.51 -14.57
C LYS A 30 11.58 -16.22 -13.25
N GLY A 31 10.52 -16.42 -12.47
CA GLY A 31 10.55 -17.06 -11.16
C GLY A 31 10.93 -16.12 -10.00
N LYS A 32 11.44 -14.91 -10.28
CA LYS A 32 11.78 -13.93 -9.25
C LYS A 32 10.55 -13.17 -8.76
N THR A 33 10.51 -12.86 -7.47
CA THR A 33 9.55 -11.90 -6.90
C THR A 33 10.14 -10.49 -6.90
N GLY A 34 9.28 -9.47 -6.79
CA GLY A 34 9.74 -8.08 -6.68
C GLY A 34 10.60 -7.85 -5.43
N GLU A 35 10.28 -8.51 -4.32
CA GLU A 35 11.05 -8.46 -3.07
C GLU A 35 12.45 -9.05 -3.23
N GLN A 36 12.59 -10.17 -3.97
CA GLN A 36 13.90 -10.77 -4.24
C GLN A 36 14.77 -9.84 -5.08
N LEU A 37 14.22 -9.31 -6.18
CA LEU A 37 14.94 -8.37 -7.04
C LEU A 37 15.36 -7.13 -6.25
N TYR A 38 14.46 -6.57 -5.44
CA TYR A 38 14.76 -5.40 -4.64
C TYR A 38 15.83 -5.65 -3.58
N ALA A 39 15.80 -6.81 -2.91
CA ALA A 39 16.81 -7.20 -1.94
C ALA A 39 18.19 -7.39 -2.60
N GLU A 40 18.22 -8.03 -3.77
CA GLU A 40 19.44 -8.18 -4.58
C GLU A 40 20.01 -6.83 -5.01
N GLU A 41 19.15 -5.90 -5.45
CA GLU A 41 19.59 -4.56 -5.84
C GLU A 41 20.12 -3.77 -4.63
N CYS A 42 19.41 -3.77 -3.50
CA CYS A 42 19.89 -3.12 -2.27
C CYS A 42 21.24 -3.69 -1.82
N ALA A 43 21.42 -5.01 -1.92
CA ALA A 43 22.69 -5.66 -1.61
C ALA A 43 23.81 -5.21 -2.56
N LEU A 44 23.52 -5.11 -3.86
CA LEU A 44 24.46 -4.60 -4.86
C LEU A 44 24.83 -3.12 -4.62
N ARG A 45 23.86 -2.30 -4.21
CA ARG A 45 24.07 -0.86 -3.96
C ARG A 45 24.71 -0.57 -2.59
N GLY A 46 24.63 -1.50 -1.65
CA GLY A 46 25.15 -1.34 -0.29
C GLY A 46 24.28 -0.44 0.61
N PHE A 47 23.06 -0.12 0.19
CA PHE A 47 22.08 0.63 0.98
C PHE A 47 20.65 0.29 0.58
N THR A 48 19.69 0.67 1.42
CA THR A 48 18.26 0.48 1.16
C THR A 48 17.76 1.53 0.16
N LEU A 49 17.35 1.08 -1.03
CA LEU A 49 16.77 1.94 -2.06
C LEU A 49 15.38 2.45 -1.67
N ASP A 50 14.91 3.52 -2.32
CA ASP A 50 13.54 4.00 -2.12
C ASP A 50 12.50 2.93 -2.50
N ARG A 51 11.35 2.93 -1.82
CA ARG A 51 10.30 1.93 -2.05
C ARG A 51 9.68 2.01 -3.44
N CYS A 52 9.78 3.14 -4.15
CA CYS A 52 9.34 3.23 -5.55
C CYS A 52 10.02 2.18 -6.44
N GLN A 53 11.29 1.85 -6.15
CA GLN A 53 12.01 0.81 -6.87
C GLN A 53 11.42 -0.58 -6.60
N LEU A 54 11.08 -0.89 -5.34
CA LEU A 54 10.39 -2.13 -4.98
C LEU A 54 9.07 -2.29 -5.74
N TYR A 55 8.28 -1.21 -5.84
CA TYR A 55 6.98 -1.25 -6.52
C TYR A 55 7.14 -1.48 -8.03
N LEU A 56 8.15 -0.84 -8.65
CA LEU A 56 8.51 -1.11 -10.04
C LEU A 56 8.92 -2.57 -10.23
N LEU A 57 9.81 -3.10 -9.38
CA LEU A 57 10.29 -4.47 -9.47
C LEU A 57 9.18 -5.51 -9.24
N ARG A 58 8.18 -5.22 -8.40
CA ARG A 58 6.96 -6.03 -8.27
C ARG A 58 6.16 -6.06 -9.57
N ALA A 59 5.99 -4.92 -10.23
CA ALA A 59 5.30 -4.84 -11.52
C ALA A 59 6.04 -5.63 -12.61
N VAL A 60 7.37 -5.51 -12.64
CA VAL A 60 8.24 -6.29 -13.54
C VAL A 60 8.09 -7.78 -13.28
N ALA A 61 8.21 -8.21 -12.02
CA ALA A 61 8.05 -9.61 -11.62
C ALA A 61 6.65 -10.15 -11.99
N TYR A 62 5.59 -9.38 -11.79
CA TYR A 62 4.25 -9.77 -12.20
C TYR A 62 4.15 -9.96 -13.72
N PHE A 63 4.65 -9.01 -14.51
CA PHE A 63 4.61 -9.06 -15.97
C PHE A 63 5.32 -10.29 -16.53
N VAL A 64 6.54 -10.58 -16.07
CA VAL A 64 7.34 -11.69 -16.61
C VAL A 64 6.81 -13.07 -16.20
N ASN A 65 6.10 -13.15 -15.07
CA ASN A 65 5.60 -14.41 -14.52
C ASN A 65 4.12 -14.69 -14.81
N THR A 66 3.37 -13.74 -15.38
CA THR A 66 1.93 -13.89 -15.61
C THR A 66 1.62 -14.00 -17.11
N PRO A 67 1.17 -15.15 -17.61
CA PRO A 67 0.63 -15.26 -18.96
C PRO A 67 -0.61 -14.36 -19.10
N ASN A 68 -0.67 -13.55 -20.15
CA ASN A 68 -1.77 -12.59 -20.42
C ASN A 68 -2.09 -11.68 -19.22
N PRO A 69 -1.17 -10.79 -18.82
CA PRO A 69 -1.33 -9.99 -17.62
C PRO A 69 -2.46 -8.96 -17.76
N ASP A 70 -3.24 -8.78 -16.68
CA ASP A 70 -4.25 -7.71 -16.56
C ASP A 70 -3.60 -6.32 -16.79
N PRO A 71 -4.06 -5.55 -17.81
CA PRO A 71 -3.53 -4.23 -18.10
C PRO A 71 -3.57 -3.24 -16.92
N GLN A 72 -4.53 -3.37 -16.00
CA GLN A 72 -4.61 -2.50 -14.82
C GLN A 72 -3.43 -2.71 -13.87
N LYS A 73 -2.97 -3.96 -13.74
CA LYS A 73 -1.85 -4.35 -12.87
C LYS A 73 -0.48 -4.10 -13.50
N LEU A 74 -0.43 -3.64 -14.75
CA LEU A 74 0.82 -3.22 -15.41
C LEU A 74 1.28 -1.83 -14.98
N LYS A 75 0.44 -1.07 -14.28
CA LYS A 75 0.82 0.22 -13.69
C LYS A 75 1.67 -0.03 -12.45
N TRP A 76 2.91 0.48 -12.40
CA TRP A 76 3.80 0.20 -11.27
C TRP A 76 3.21 0.63 -9.92
N TRP A 77 2.43 1.71 -9.92
CA TRP A 77 1.78 2.22 -8.70
C TRP A 77 0.65 1.31 -8.17
N PHE A 78 0.19 0.33 -8.95
CA PHE A 78 -0.69 -0.73 -8.44
C PHE A 78 -0.02 -1.56 -7.34
N TRP A 79 1.32 -1.63 -7.36
CA TRP A 79 2.14 -2.44 -6.47
C TRP A 79 2.72 -1.67 -5.28
N MET A 80 2.31 -0.42 -5.09
CA MET A 80 2.57 0.32 -3.86
C MET A 80 2.00 -0.43 -2.67
N ASP A 81 2.64 -0.33 -1.51
CA ASP A 81 2.09 -1.02 -0.36
C ASP A 81 0.73 -0.46 0.06
N GLU A 82 -0.11 -1.35 0.58
CA GLU A 82 -1.44 -1.02 1.07
C GLU A 82 -1.45 0.09 2.13
N PHE A 83 -0.35 0.24 2.88
CA PHE A 83 -0.23 1.27 3.92
C PHE A 83 0.07 2.68 3.39
N VAL A 84 0.40 2.82 2.10
CA VAL A 84 0.44 4.11 1.40
C VAL A 84 -0.99 4.55 1.04
N GLN A 85 -1.91 3.60 0.88
CA GLN A 85 -3.32 3.90 0.70
C GLN A 85 -3.97 4.19 2.06
N PRO A 86 -4.98 5.09 2.11
CA PRO A 86 -5.78 5.27 3.29
C PRO A 86 -6.47 3.96 3.68
N SER A 87 -6.47 3.67 4.98
CA SER A 87 -7.30 2.64 5.60
C SER A 87 -8.78 2.91 5.30
N PRO A 88 -9.71 1.97 5.58
CA PRO A 88 -11.14 2.20 5.35
C PRO A 88 -11.71 3.49 5.98
N CYS A 89 -11.13 3.92 7.11
CA CYS A 89 -11.46 5.18 7.80
C CYS A 89 -10.74 6.43 7.24
N GLY A 90 -9.86 6.31 6.25
CA GLY A 90 -9.08 7.43 5.71
C GLY A 90 -7.73 7.68 6.41
N ALA A 91 -7.43 6.96 7.50
CA ALA A 91 -6.13 7.03 8.18
C ALA A 91 -5.04 6.35 7.35
N VAL A 92 -3.88 7.00 7.19
CA VAL A 92 -2.73 6.45 6.46
C VAL A 92 -1.75 5.86 7.47
N CYS A 93 -1.45 4.57 7.35
CA CYS A 93 -0.71 3.86 8.40
C CYS A 93 0.71 4.42 8.59
N ILE A 94 1.37 4.88 7.52
CA ILE A 94 2.72 5.46 7.63
C ILE A 94 2.77 6.81 8.38
N GLU A 95 1.61 7.46 8.58
CA GLU A 95 1.50 8.68 9.39
C GLU A 95 1.26 8.36 10.88
N CYS A 96 1.09 7.09 11.23
CA CYS A 96 0.81 6.63 12.59
C CYS A 96 2.11 6.26 13.30
N GLY A 97 2.35 6.82 14.49
CA GLY A 97 3.56 6.53 15.29
C GLY A 97 3.69 5.07 15.76
N PHE A 98 2.63 4.27 15.66
CA PHE A 98 2.67 2.84 16.01
C PHE A 98 3.05 1.93 14.83
N TYR A 99 3.05 2.45 13.60
CA TYR A 99 3.40 1.68 12.41
C TYR A 99 4.90 1.83 12.09
N PRO A 100 5.60 0.77 11.62
CA PRO A 100 5.16 -0.63 11.51
C PRO A 100 5.45 -1.46 12.79
N SER A 101 6.09 -0.86 13.80
CA SER A 101 6.70 -1.58 14.92
C SER A 101 5.69 -2.27 15.84
N GLN A 102 4.63 -1.56 16.23
CA GLN A 102 3.59 -2.03 17.15
C GLN A 102 2.27 -2.34 16.43
N CYS A 103 2.16 -1.95 15.17
CA CYS A 103 0.99 -2.16 14.33
C CYS A 103 1.42 -2.45 12.89
N ALA A 104 0.94 -3.54 12.31
CA ALA A 104 1.27 -3.92 10.93
C ALA A 104 0.35 -3.29 9.86
N GLY A 105 -0.53 -2.36 10.27
CA GLY A 105 -1.49 -1.66 9.42
C GLY A 105 -2.85 -2.36 9.32
N CYS A 106 -3.91 -1.56 9.19
CA CYS A 106 -5.31 -2.00 9.28
C CYS A 106 -5.68 -3.16 8.34
N ALA A 107 -5.16 -3.15 7.10
CA ALA A 107 -5.42 -4.20 6.13
C ALA A 107 -4.82 -5.55 6.58
N LYS A 108 -3.55 -5.55 7.00
CA LYS A 108 -2.85 -6.76 7.44
C LYS A 108 -3.39 -7.32 8.75
N ILE A 109 -3.72 -6.46 9.70
CA ILE A 109 -4.29 -6.89 11.00
C ILE A 109 -5.82 -7.05 10.97
N LYS A 110 -6.46 -6.82 9.82
CA LYS A 110 -7.92 -6.91 9.63
C LYS A 110 -8.71 -6.10 10.66
N GLY A 111 -8.30 -4.86 10.89
CA GLY A 111 -8.94 -3.94 11.83
C GLY A 111 -8.71 -4.23 13.32
N LYS A 112 -7.92 -5.24 13.68
CA LYS A 112 -7.57 -5.60 15.07
C LYS A 112 -6.43 -4.73 15.63
N VAL A 113 -6.70 -3.43 15.77
CA VAL A 113 -5.75 -2.44 16.30
C VAL A 113 -5.57 -2.57 17.81
N HIS A 114 -4.39 -2.19 18.32
CA HIS A 114 -4.02 -2.42 19.73
C HIS A 114 -4.93 -1.71 20.75
N TRP A 115 -5.46 -0.54 20.40
CA TRP A 115 -6.27 0.28 21.32
C TRP A 115 -7.68 -0.26 21.55
N LEU A 116 -8.11 -1.30 20.83
CA LEU A 116 -9.42 -1.93 21.04
C LEU A 116 -9.58 -2.52 22.45
N ALA A 117 -8.46 -2.81 23.12
CA ALA A 117 -8.45 -3.17 24.53
C ALA A 117 -9.11 -2.11 25.43
N TYR A 118 -9.09 -0.83 25.04
CA TYR A 118 -9.74 0.26 25.77
C TYR A 118 -11.23 0.41 25.45
N THR A 119 -11.68 -0.03 24.27
CA THR A 119 -13.09 0.08 23.86
C THR A 119 -13.89 -1.19 24.10
N GLY A 120 -13.23 -2.30 24.46
CA GLY A 120 -13.86 -3.61 24.66
C GLY A 120 -14.36 -4.24 23.35
N GLN A 121 -13.83 -3.82 22.20
CA GLN A 121 -14.20 -4.34 20.89
C GLN A 121 -13.16 -5.36 20.41
N ASP A 122 -13.56 -6.30 19.55
CA ASP A 122 -12.61 -7.25 18.94
C ASP A 122 -12.04 -6.73 17.60
N ILE A 123 -12.78 -5.85 16.93
CA ILE A 123 -12.44 -5.27 15.62
C ILE A 123 -12.86 -3.80 15.62
N CYS A 124 -12.05 -2.95 14.99
CA CYS A 124 -12.39 -1.54 14.76
C CYS A 124 -13.76 -1.40 14.09
N ALA A 125 -14.68 -0.65 14.70
CA ALA A 125 -16.06 -0.50 14.22
C ALA A 125 -16.18 0.04 12.79
N VAL A 126 -15.26 0.93 12.38
CA VAL A 126 -15.23 1.44 10.99
C VAL A 126 -14.81 0.33 10.02
N TYR A 127 -13.76 -0.42 10.36
CA TYR A 127 -13.27 -1.52 9.53
C TYR A 127 -14.34 -2.61 9.40
N ASP A 128 -14.95 -3.00 10.51
CA ASP A 128 -15.96 -4.06 10.54
C ASP A 128 -17.20 -3.67 9.73
N CYS A 129 -17.72 -2.46 9.93
CA CYS A 129 -18.85 -1.97 9.14
C CYS A 129 -18.51 -1.85 7.64
N CYS A 130 -17.38 -1.23 7.30
CA CYS A 130 -17.03 -0.94 5.91
C CYS A 130 -16.64 -2.20 5.13
N VAL A 131 -15.65 -2.95 5.63
CA VAL A 131 -15.01 -4.05 4.91
C VAL A 131 -15.76 -5.35 5.14
N ASN A 132 -16.10 -5.69 6.39
CA ASN A 132 -16.75 -6.96 6.69
C ASN A 132 -18.26 -6.90 6.41
N GLY A 133 -18.94 -5.82 6.79
CA GLY A 133 -20.38 -5.62 6.60
C GLY A 133 -20.74 -5.20 5.19
N LYS A 134 -20.39 -3.97 4.80
CA LYS A 134 -20.78 -3.35 3.52
C LYS A 134 -19.96 -3.81 2.31
N LYS A 135 -18.87 -4.56 2.52
CA LYS A 135 -17.95 -5.03 1.47
C LYS A 135 -17.36 -3.90 0.60
N LEU A 136 -17.19 -2.72 1.19
CA LEU A 136 -16.57 -1.58 0.54
C LEU A 136 -15.06 -1.58 0.81
N GLN A 137 -14.29 -1.05 -0.15
CA GLN A 137 -12.85 -0.84 0.03
C GLN A 137 -12.57 0.20 1.13
N ASN A 138 -13.36 1.28 1.17
CA ASN A 138 -13.26 2.33 2.17
C ASN A 138 -14.61 3.05 2.36
N CYS A 139 -14.70 3.92 3.36
CA CYS A 139 -15.94 4.64 3.66
C CYS A 139 -16.28 5.76 2.68
N GLY A 140 -15.44 6.05 1.67
CA GLY A 140 -15.64 7.11 0.67
C GLY A 140 -16.93 6.95 -0.14
N GLY A 141 -17.34 5.71 -0.41
CA GLY A 141 -18.61 5.38 -1.08
C GLY A 141 -19.82 5.31 -0.15
N CYS A 142 -19.69 5.64 1.14
CA CYS A 142 -20.78 5.56 2.10
C CYS A 142 -21.50 6.91 2.23
N GLU A 143 -22.82 6.93 2.00
CA GLU A 143 -23.66 8.13 2.15
C GLU A 143 -23.63 8.72 3.56
N CYS A 144 -23.38 7.88 4.58
CA CYS A 144 -23.26 8.31 5.96
C CYS A 144 -21.87 8.85 6.33
N LEU A 145 -20.94 9.11 5.40
CA LEU A 145 -19.59 9.57 5.73
C LEU A 145 -19.54 11.08 6.07
N PRO A 146 -18.99 11.49 7.24
CA PRO A 146 -18.60 10.68 8.40
C PRO A 146 -19.79 10.32 9.30
N CYS A 147 -19.76 9.12 9.90
CA CYS A 147 -20.80 8.64 10.82
C CYS A 147 -20.26 8.49 12.24
N GLU A 148 -21.17 8.16 13.17
CA GLU A 148 -20.91 7.86 14.58
C GLU A 148 -19.82 6.80 14.85
N LYS A 149 -19.48 5.95 13.87
CA LYS A 149 -18.41 4.94 14.04
C LYS A 149 -17.02 5.56 14.04
N PHE A 150 -16.87 6.81 13.60
CA PHE A 150 -15.65 7.58 13.72
C PHE A 150 -15.54 8.15 15.13
N THR A 151 -14.81 7.44 15.99
CA THR A 151 -14.60 7.83 17.39
C THR A 151 -13.42 8.79 17.54
N LYS A 152 -13.50 9.67 18.54
CA LYS A 152 -12.41 10.56 18.92
C LYS A 152 -11.30 9.80 19.66
N ASP A 153 -10.06 10.23 19.48
CA ASP A 153 -8.95 9.84 20.32
C ASP A 153 -8.94 10.72 21.58
N PRO A 154 -9.16 10.15 22.78
CA PRO A 154 -9.24 10.93 24.02
C PRO A 154 -7.88 11.47 24.49
N THR A 155 -6.77 11.09 23.84
CA THR A 155 -5.41 11.51 24.22
C THR A 155 -4.96 12.81 23.55
N ILE A 156 -5.75 13.34 22.61
CA ILE A 156 -5.48 14.57 21.88
C ILE A 156 -6.64 15.57 22.02
N SER A 157 -6.42 16.82 21.63
CA SER A 157 -7.45 17.86 21.76
C SER A 157 -8.62 17.64 20.80
N ASP A 158 -9.76 18.27 21.10
CA ASP A 158 -10.93 18.22 20.23
C ASP A 158 -10.66 18.86 18.86
N GLU A 159 -9.86 19.93 18.82
CA GLU A 159 -9.44 20.58 17.58
C GLU A 159 -8.56 19.66 16.73
N GLN A 160 -7.64 18.93 17.38
CA GLN A 160 -6.78 17.96 16.70
C GLN A 160 -7.60 16.77 16.17
N ASN A 161 -8.55 16.26 16.96
CA ASN A 161 -9.51 15.26 16.50
C ASN A 161 -10.29 15.73 15.27
N ALA A 162 -10.84 16.95 15.32
CA ALA A 162 -11.59 17.53 14.21
C ALA A 162 -10.74 17.71 12.96
N ALA A 163 -9.49 18.19 13.10
CA ALA A 163 -8.56 18.34 11.99
C ALA A 163 -8.18 16.99 11.37
N ASN A 164 -7.94 15.96 12.20
CA ASN A 164 -7.63 14.61 11.73
C ASN A 164 -8.83 14.00 10.99
N LEU A 165 -10.04 14.12 11.55
CA LEU A 165 -11.27 13.68 10.89
C LEU A 165 -11.47 14.37 9.54
N GLN A 166 -11.26 15.69 9.47
CA GLN A 166 -11.39 16.44 8.23
C GLN A 166 -10.40 15.95 7.16
N LYS A 167 -9.13 15.70 7.53
CA LYS A 167 -8.12 15.13 6.63
C LYS A 167 -8.54 13.76 6.11
N MET A 168 -8.97 12.87 7.00
CA MET A 168 -9.44 11.52 6.65
C MET A 168 -10.64 11.56 5.69
N VAL A 169 -11.66 12.36 6.00
CA VAL A 169 -12.85 12.51 5.15
C VAL A 169 -12.49 13.10 3.78
N THR A 170 -11.60 14.10 3.74
CA THR A 170 -11.15 14.68 2.47
C THR A 170 -10.44 13.66 1.59
N ARG A 171 -9.57 12.82 2.17
CA ARG A 171 -8.90 11.72 1.44
C ARG A 171 -9.91 10.74 0.87
N LEU A 172 -10.87 10.30 1.69
CA LEU A 172 -11.90 9.35 1.29
C LEU A 172 -12.78 9.89 0.15
N LYS A 173 -13.17 11.17 0.19
CA LYS A 173 -13.95 11.81 -0.87
C LYS A 173 -13.16 11.99 -2.18
N GLY A 174 -11.83 12.13 -2.09
CA GLY A 174 -10.95 12.26 -3.26
C GLY A 174 -10.69 10.92 -3.98
N GLN A 175 -10.94 9.79 -3.32
CA GLN A 175 -10.85 8.46 -3.91
C GLN A 175 -12.20 8.11 -4.53
N LYS A 176 -12.37 8.36 -5.83
CA LYS A 176 -13.52 7.85 -6.59
C LYS A 176 -13.54 6.32 -6.45
N VAL A 177 -14.52 5.81 -5.71
CA VAL A 177 -14.86 4.38 -5.62
C VAL A 177 -15.40 3.90 -6.95
#